data_AF-A0A1F7W4M6-F1
#
_entry.id   AF-A0A1F7W4M6-F1
#
_cell.length_a   1.000
_cell.length_b   1.000
_cell.length_c   1.000
_cell.angle_alpha   90.00
_cell.angle_beta   90.00
_cell.angle_gamma   90.00
#
_symmetry.space_group_name_H-M   'P 1'
#
loop_
_entity.id
_entity.type
_entity.pdbx_description
1 polymer ?
#
loop_
_entity_poly.entity_id
_entity_poly.type
_entity_poly.pdbx_seq_one_letter_code
_entity_poly.pdbx_strand_id
1 'polypeptide(L)'
;MDYLLGTSIGGLTALFFAIPAIVLEAVERWRVPNAPLLVDIKTLWGRKLDRHETFLVALLVHLVVGSLFGLMYVVFVKKGWLFVTHSPYTFLSLVVFAVGSWVVSGLTIFPALGMGPFGRRAGHRVWLEMLASHLLVGFGMWLVVQYYQPIWFID
;
A
#
# COMPACT_ATOMS: atom_id res chain seq x y z
N MET A 1 13.76 -16.41 -4.76
CA MET A 1 14.02 -15.74 -3.47
C MET A 1 13.49 -14.31 -3.49
N ASP A 2 13.75 -13.55 -4.55
CA ASP A 2 13.45 -12.11 -4.64
C ASP A 2 11.95 -11.78 -4.60
N TYR A 3 11.08 -12.64 -5.16
CA TYR A 3 9.63 -12.44 -5.07
C TYR A 3 9.12 -12.52 -3.63
N LEU A 4 9.59 -13.52 -2.87
CA LEU A 4 9.23 -13.67 -1.46
C LEU A 4 9.78 -12.50 -0.65
N LEU A 5 11.05 -12.13 -0.88
CA LEU A 5 11.69 -11.00 -0.22
C LEU A 5 10.96 -9.69 -0.50
N GLY A 6 10.68 -9.38 -1.77
CA GLY A 6 9.95 -8.18 -2.17
C GLY A 6 8.55 -8.12 -1.57
N THR A 7 7.82 -9.24 -1.61
CA THR A 7 6.49 -9.35 -0.99
C THR A 7 6.56 -9.07 0.52
N SER A 8 7.51 -9.71 1.22
CA SER A 8 7.71 -9.52 2.66
C SER A 8 8.12 -8.10 3.02
N ILE A 9 9.02 -7.47 2.26
CA ILE A 9 9.45 -6.08 2.50
C ILE A 9 8.26 -5.13 2.31
N GLY A 10 7.48 -5.30 1.24
CA GLY A 10 6.30 -4.49 0.99
C GLY A 10 5.24 -4.63 2.09
N GLY A 11 4.95 -5.86 2.50
CA GLY A 11 4.02 -6.16 3.60
C GLY A 11 4.49 -5.62 4.95
N LEU A 12 5.77 -5.79 5.30
CA LEU A 12 6.34 -5.26 6.55
C LEU A 12 6.37 -3.74 6.57
N THR A 13 6.66 -3.11 5.44
CA THR A 13 6.64 -1.65 5.30
C THR A 13 5.23 -1.12 5.49
N ALA A 14 4.23 -1.74 4.86
CA ALA A 14 2.82 -1.41 5.07
C ALA A 14 2.40 -1.62 6.53
N LEU A 15 2.82 -2.72 7.17
CA LEU A 15 2.56 -2.95 8.58
C LEU A 15 3.16 -1.85 9.46
N PHE A 16 4.41 -1.45 9.19
CA PHE A 16 5.08 -0.39 9.93
C PHE A 16 4.30 0.94 9.86
N PHE A 17 3.85 1.33 8.67
CA PHE A 17 3.04 2.54 8.50
C PHE A 17 1.61 2.42 9.04
N ALA A 18 1.11 1.21 9.24
CA ALA A 18 -0.18 0.96 9.90
C ALA A 18 -0.09 1.02 11.44
N ILE A 19 1.11 0.98 12.05
CA ILE A 19 1.28 1.01 13.52
C ILE A 19 0.53 2.18 14.18
N PRO A 20 0.64 3.44 13.72
CA PRO A 20 -0.09 4.55 14.34
C PRO A 20 -1.60 4.33 14.37
N ALA A 21 -2.17 3.77 13.29
CA ALA A 21 -3.58 3.43 13.22
C ALA A 21 -3.96 2.29 14.19
N ILE A 22 -3.13 1.25 14.27
CA ILE A 22 -3.33 0.12 15.22
C ILE A 22 -3.29 0.61 16.66
N VAL A 23 -2.30 1.45 17.00
CA VAL A 23 -2.16 2.02 18.34
C VAL A 23 -3.34 2.92 18.67
N LEU A 24 -3.73 3.80 17.75
CA LEU A 24 -4.88 4.70 17.95
C LEU A 24 -6.18 3.91 18.16
N GLU A 25 -6.43 2.88 17.35
CA GLU A 25 -7.61 2.02 17.47
C GLU A 25 -7.65 1.27 18.81
N ALA A 26 -6.49 0.79 19.27
CA ALA A 26 -6.35 0.09 20.55
C ALA A 26 -6.58 1.02 21.75
N VAL A 27 -6.05 2.25 21.70
CA VAL A 27 -6.20 3.26 22.77
C VAL A 27 -7.65 3.77 22.85
N GLU A 28 -8.24 4.10 21.70
CA GLU A 28 -9.61 4.65 21.60
C GLU A 28 -10.69 3.57 21.66
N ARG A 29 -10.32 2.29 21.83
CA ARG A 29 -11.22 1.14 21.95
C ARG A 29 -12.26 1.12 20.83
N TRP A 30 -11.82 1.21 19.58
CA TRP A 30 -12.67 1.07 18.39
C TRP A 30 -13.67 2.22 18.18
N ARG A 31 -13.33 3.39 18.71
CA ARG A 31 -14.15 4.61 18.59
C ARG A 31 -13.60 5.62 17.60
N VAL A 32 -12.48 5.35 16.94
CA VAL A 32 -11.83 6.28 16.02
C VAL A 32 -12.67 6.43 14.75
N PRO A 33 -13.14 7.64 14.42
CA PRO A 33 -13.69 7.90 13.10
C PRO A 33 -12.52 8.16 12.13
N ASN A 34 -12.31 7.25 11.17
CA ASN A 34 -11.27 7.29 10.14
C ASN A 34 -9.84 7.16 10.70
N ALA A 35 -9.31 5.94 10.66
CA ALA A 35 -7.94 5.68 11.07
C ALA A 35 -6.94 6.29 10.05
N PRO A 36 -5.82 6.89 10.48
CA PRO A 36 -4.84 7.49 9.57
C PRO A 36 -4.24 6.44 8.63
N LEU A 37 -4.06 6.78 7.35
CA LEU A 37 -3.46 5.94 6.29
C LEU A 37 -4.23 4.67 5.90
N LEU A 38 -5.22 4.27 6.69
CA LEU A 38 -6.16 3.19 6.39
C LEU A 38 -7.42 3.78 5.77
N VAL A 39 -7.82 3.25 4.62
CA VAL A 39 -9.08 3.69 4.00
C VAL A 39 -10.22 2.88 4.60
N ASP A 40 -11.16 3.56 5.27
CA ASP A 40 -12.35 2.93 5.85
C ASP A 40 -13.23 2.28 4.77
N ILE A 41 -13.29 0.95 4.79
CA ILE A 41 -14.18 0.16 3.94
C ILE A 41 -15.44 -0.15 4.72
N LYS A 42 -16.47 0.69 4.57
CA LYS A 42 -17.75 0.59 5.33
C LYS A 42 -18.68 -0.50 4.78
N THR A 43 -18.42 -1.00 3.59
CA THR A 43 -19.29 -1.96 2.90
C THR A 43 -18.44 -2.91 2.09
N LEU A 44 -18.67 -4.21 2.26
CA LEU A 44 -18.01 -5.26 1.51
C LEU A 44 -19.07 -6.18 0.91
N TRP A 45 -19.09 -6.31 -0.41
CA TRP A 45 -20.08 -7.11 -1.14
C TRP A 45 -21.56 -6.84 -0.75
N GLY A 46 -21.90 -5.56 -0.52
CA GLY A 46 -23.25 -5.15 -0.16
C GLY A 46 -23.60 -5.33 1.32
N ARG A 47 -22.75 -5.97 2.13
CA ARG A 47 -22.91 -6.04 3.58
C ARG A 47 -22.25 -4.82 4.24
N LYS A 48 -22.98 -4.16 5.14
CA LYS A 48 -22.42 -3.13 6.03
C LYS A 48 -21.54 -3.79 7.08
N LEU A 49 -20.33 -3.28 7.25
CA LEU A 49 -19.39 -3.76 8.25
C LEU A 49 -19.60 -3.01 9.56
N ASP A 50 -19.44 -3.70 10.69
CA ASP A 50 -19.33 -3.06 11.99
C ASP A 50 -17.99 -2.29 12.11
N ARG A 51 -17.81 -1.47 13.15
CA ARG A 51 -16.58 -0.68 13.34
C ARG A 51 -15.33 -1.55 13.41
N HIS A 52 -15.39 -2.62 14.21
CA HIS A 52 -14.31 -3.60 14.32
C HIS A 52 -13.96 -4.24 12.97
N GLU A 53 -15.00 -4.65 12.24
CA GLU A 53 -14.85 -5.26 10.92
C GLU A 53 -14.27 -4.26 9.91
N THR A 54 -14.70 -3.00 9.95
CA THR A 54 -14.21 -1.93 9.08
C THR A 54 -12.72 -1.71 9.26
N PHE A 55 -12.25 -1.60 10.51
CA PHE A 55 -10.82 -1.45 10.80
C PHE A 55 -10.01 -2.67 10.35
N LEU A 56 -10.44 -3.89 10.71
CA LEU A 56 -9.73 -5.11 10.36
C LEU A 56 -9.65 -5.31 8.84
N VAL A 57 -10.73 -5.02 8.11
CA VAL A 57 -10.76 -5.09 6.65
C VAL A 57 -9.86 -4.02 6.03
N ALA A 58 -9.89 -2.78 6.54
CA ALA A 58 -9.02 -1.72 6.07
C ALA A 58 -7.52 -2.06 6.29
N LEU A 59 -7.18 -2.58 7.47
CA LEU A 59 -5.83 -3.04 7.79
C LEU A 59 -5.41 -4.21 6.89
N LEU A 60 -6.28 -5.20 6.71
CA LEU A 60 -6.00 -6.36 5.86
C LEU A 60 -5.75 -5.93 4.41
N VAL A 61 -6.61 -5.06 3.86
CA VAL A 61 -6.44 -4.52 2.50
C VAL A 61 -5.13 -3.74 2.40
N HIS A 62 -4.79 -2.91 3.40
CA HIS A 62 -3.52 -2.18 3.41
C HIS A 62 -2.31 -3.12 3.37
N LEU A 63 -2.31 -4.19 4.16
CA LEU A 63 -1.24 -5.19 4.19
C LEU A 63 -1.15 -5.99 2.88
N VAL A 64 -2.29 -6.39 2.32
CA VAL A 64 -2.35 -7.08 1.02
C VAL A 64 -1.83 -6.19 -0.09
N VAL A 65 -2.28 -4.94 -0.16
CA VAL A 65 -1.81 -3.97 -1.16
C VAL A 65 -0.32 -3.69 -1.01
N GLY A 66 0.19 -3.52 0.22
CA GLY A 66 1.63 -3.36 0.48
C GLY A 66 2.46 -4.57 0.05
N SER A 67 1.97 -5.79 0.34
CA SER A 67 2.63 -7.03 -0.10
C SER A 67 2.64 -7.15 -1.62
N LEU A 68 1.51 -6.88 -2.27
CA LEU A 68 1.39 -6.88 -3.72
C LEU A 68 2.25 -5.78 -4.37
N PHE A 69 2.39 -4.62 -3.74
CA PHE A 69 3.27 -3.56 -4.20
C PHE A 69 4.71 -4.09 -4.34
N GLY A 70 5.25 -4.69 -3.28
CA GLY A 70 6.60 -5.23 -3.28
C GLY A 70 6.78 -6.37 -4.28
N LEU A 71 5.81 -7.29 -4.37
CA LEU A 71 5.80 -8.37 -5.37
C LEU A 71 5.83 -7.82 -6.80
N MET A 72 4.90 -6.90 -7.12
CA MET A 72 4.73 -6.37 -8.46
C MET A 72 5.93 -5.51 -8.86
N TYR A 73 6.58 -4.81 -7.93
CA TYR A 73 7.79 -4.08 -8.23
C TYR A 73 8.92 -5.02 -8.70
N VAL A 74 9.12 -6.15 -8.01
CA VAL A 74 10.11 -7.17 -8.43
C VAL A 74 9.77 -7.74 -9.80
N VAL A 75 8.49 -7.98 -10.10
CA VAL A 75 8.04 -8.41 -11.44
C VAL A 75 8.42 -7.37 -12.50
N PHE A 76 8.17 -6.09 -12.24
CA PHE A 76 8.50 -5.00 -13.18
C PHE A 76 10.00 -4.88 -13.42
N VAL A 77 10.82 -4.99 -12.37
CA VAL A 77 12.28 -5.02 -12.47
C VAL A 77 12.73 -6.18 -13.35
N LYS A 78 12.30 -7.41 -13.06
CA LYS A 78 12.73 -8.61 -13.80
C LYS A 78 12.26 -8.65 -15.25
N LYS A 79 11.14 -8.01 -15.57
CA LYS A 79 10.62 -7.92 -16.93
C LYS A 79 11.16 -6.73 -17.71
N GLY A 80 12.00 -5.89 -17.10
CA GLY A 80 12.53 -4.67 -17.74
C GLY A 80 11.43 -3.64 -18.03
N TRP A 81 10.32 -3.69 -17.31
CA TRP A 81 9.17 -2.80 -17.52
C TRP A 81 9.32 -1.43 -16.84
N LEU A 82 10.51 -1.13 -16.31
CA LEU A 82 10.87 0.20 -15.81
C LEU A 82 11.28 1.12 -16.98
N PHE A 83 10.45 1.20 -18.02
CA PHE A 83 10.75 1.93 -19.26
C PHE A 83 10.94 3.45 -19.07
N VAL A 84 10.53 4.01 -17.93
CA VAL A 84 10.78 5.43 -17.63
C VAL A 84 12.16 5.64 -17.02
N THR A 85 12.53 4.81 -16.03
CA THR A 85 13.76 5.04 -15.25
C THR A 85 14.95 4.25 -15.73
N HIS A 86 14.74 3.10 -16.40
CA HIS A 86 15.76 2.13 -16.82
C HIS A 86 16.72 1.68 -15.70
N SER A 87 16.42 2.03 -14.45
CA SER A 87 17.28 1.83 -13.30
C SER A 87 16.45 1.28 -12.15
N PRO A 88 16.66 0.00 -11.77
CA PRO A 88 15.90 -0.64 -10.72
C PRO A 88 16.32 -0.13 -9.34
N TYR A 89 15.38 -0.18 -8.39
CA TYR A 89 15.58 0.17 -6.98
C TYR A 89 16.11 1.59 -6.68
N THR A 90 16.05 2.51 -7.65
CA THR A 90 16.32 3.92 -7.40
C THR A 90 15.14 4.61 -6.71
N PHE A 91 15.40 5.73 -6.05
CA PHE A 91 14.34 6.54 -5.46
C PHE A 91 13.29 6.92 -6.53
N LEU A 92 13.74 7.39 -7.70
CA LEU A 92 12.86 7.78 -8.79
C LEU A 92 12.03 6.60 -9.33
N SER A 93 12.62 5.42 -9.48
CA SER A 93 11.88 4.24 -9.98
C SER A 93 10.78 3.80 -9.02
N LEU A 94 11.02 3.87 -7.72
CA LEU A 94 10.02 3.57 -6.69
C LEU A 94 8.93 4.64 -6.62
N VAL A 95 9.26 5.92 -6.79
CA VAL A 95 8.25 7.00 -6.89
C VAL A 95 7.36 6.81 -8.11
N VAL A 96 7.93 6.57 -9.29
CA VAL A 96 7.15 6.35 -10.52
C VAL A 96 6.27 5.11 -10.38
N PHE A 97 6.80 4.03 -9.82
CA PHE A 97 6.03 2.82 -9.55
C PHE A 97 4.93 3.05 -8.51
N ALA A 98 5.19 3.85 -7.47
CA ALA A 98 4.19 4.21 -6.46
C ALA A 98 3.02 5.00 -7.05
N VAL A 99 3.29 5.96 -7.92
CA VAL A 99 2.24 6.70 -8.64
C VAL A 99 1.47 5.78 -9.58
N GLY A 100 2.15 4.91 -10.32
CA GLY A 100 1.50 3.95 -11.23
C GLY A 100 0.59 2.97 -10.49
N SER A 101 1.09 2.37 -9.40
CA SER A 101 0.31 1.46 -8.55
C SER A 101 -0.85 2.18 -7.86
N TRP A 102 -0.68 3.44 -7.43
CA TRP A 102 -1.78 4.27 -6.93
C TRP A 102 -2.90 4.43 -7.96
N VAL A 103 -2.56 4.74 -9.23
CA VAL A 103 -3.53 4.85 -10.32
C VAL A 103 -4.25 3.52 -10.55
N VAL A 104 -3.50 2.41 -10.64
CA VAL A 104 -4.07 1.07 -10.82
C VAL A 104 -5.02 0.72 -9.68
N SER A 105 -4.59 0.85 -8.43
CA SER A 105 -5.41 0.59 -7.23
C SER A 105 -6.67 1.46 -7.20
N GLY A 106 -6.54 2.74 -7.52
CA GLY A 106 -7.65 3.70 -7.54
C GLY A 106 -8.68 3.42 -8.62
N LEU A 107 -8.26 2.88 -9.76
CA LEU A 107 -9.14 2.57 -10.90
C LEU A 107 -9.65 1.13 -10.92
N THR A 108 -9.05 0.22 -10.16
CA THR A 108 -9.40 -1.21 -10.18
C THR A 108 -9.89 -1.70 -8.82
N ILE A 109 -9.02 -1.68 -7.81
CA ILE A 109 -9.30 -2.25 -6.47
C ILE A 109 -10.47 -1.50 -5.80
N PHE A 110 -10.43 -0.17 -5.81
CA PHE A 110 -11.42 0.64 -5.08
C PHE A 110 -12.83 0.57 -5.71
N PRO A 111 -12.97 0.63 -7.05
CA PRO A 111 -14.22 0.30 -7.71
C PRO A 111 -14.71 -1.12 -7.42
N ALA A 112 -13.82 -2.12 -7.41
CA ALA A 112 -14.19 -3.50 -7.10
C ALA A 112 -14.72 -3.68 -5.66
N LEU A 113 -14.26 -2.84 -4.73
CA LEU A 113 -14.76 -2.74 -3.35
C LEU A 113 -16.04 -1.88 -3.22
N GLY A 114 -16.60 -1.38 -4.33
CA GLY A 114 -17.82 -0.57 -4.35
C GLY A 114 -17.62 0.91 -3.99
N MET A 115 -16.38 1.34 -3.75
CA MET A 115 -16.02 2.70 -3.30
C MET A 115 -15.94 3.71 -4.46
N GLY A 116 -16.09 3.24 -5.70
CA GLY A 116 -15.96 4.04 -6.92
C GLY A 116 -14.51 4.41 -7.24
N PRO A 117 -14.28 5.09 -8.38
CA PRO A 117 -12.94 5.48 -8.82
C PRO A 117 -12.27 6.37 -7.77
N PHE A 118 -11.04 6.02 -7.40
CA PHE A 118 -10.24 6.69 -6.36
C PHE A 118 -10.96 6.85 -5.01
N GLY A 119 -11.89 5.96 -4.68
CA GLY A 119 -12.59 5.99 -3.40
C GLY A 119 -13.54 7.17 -3.22
N ARG A 120 -13.98 7.81 -4.31
CA ARG A 120 -14.86 9.00 -4.27
C ARG A 120 -16.16 8.81 -3.47
N ARG A 121 -16.66 7.57 -3.34
CA ARG A 121 -17.86 7.28 -2.52
C ARG A 121 -17.54 7.10 -1.03
N ALA A 122 -16.28 6.90 -0.68
CA ALA A 122 -15.82 6.76 0.70
C ALA A 122 -15.41 8.10 1.34
N GLY A 123 -14.86 9.02 0.54
CA GLY A 123 -14.54 10.37 0.98
C GLY A 123 -13.82 11.20 -0.08
N HIS A 124 -13.86 12.53 0.05
CA HIS A 124 -13.26 13.43 -0.93
C HIS A 124 -11.72 13.40 -0.95
N ARG A 125 -11.09 13.02 0.19
CA ARG A 125 -9.62 13.01 0.36
C ARG A 125 -8.99 11.62 0.31
N VAL A 126 -9.80 10.57 0.15
CA VAL A 126 -9.34 9.16 0.10
C VAL A 126 -8.27 8.94 -0.97
N TRP A 127 -8.41 9.59 -2.12
CA TRP A 127 -7.42 9.48 -3.20
C TRP A 127 -6.03 9.99 -2.79
N LEU A 128 -5.97 11.04 -1.95
CA LEU A 128 -4.73 11.66 -1.48
C LEU A 128 -4.11 10.80 -0.37
N GLU A 129 -4.94 10.29 0.55
CA GLU A 129 -4.51 9.32 1.57
C GLU A 129 -3.92 8.07 0.90
N MET A 130 -4.56 7.55 -0.15
CA MET A 130 -4.00 6.45 -0.93
C MET A 130 -2.67 6.80 -1.58
N LEU A 131 -2.55 7.97 -2.21
CA LEU A 131 -1.31 8.40 -2.86
C LEU A 131 -0.19 8.48 -1.83
N ALA A 132 -0.46 9.09 -0.68
CA ALA A 132 0.46 9.16 0.44
C ALA A 132 0.87 7.76 0.90
N SER A 133 -0.07 6.83 1.08
CA SER A 133 0.22 5.44 1.48
C SER A 133 1.12 4.72 0.45
N HIS A 134 0.88 4.87 -0.85
CA HIS A 134 1.72 4.25 -1.88
C HIS A 134 3.12 4.86 -1.91
N LEU A 135 3.23 6.19 -1.77
CA LEU A 135 4.52 6.88 -1.69
C LEU A 135 5.30 6.48 -0.44
N LEU A 136 4.64 6.35 0.72
CA LEU A 136 5.26 5.89 1.95
C LEU A 136 5.77 4.46 1.83
N VAL A 137 4.98 3.55 1.24
CA VAL A 137 5.42 2.17 0.99
C VAL A 137 6.62 2.15 0.03
N GLY A 138 6.56 2.90 -1.08
CA GLY A 138 7.69 3.02 -2.01
C GLY A 138 8.94 3.59 -1.35
N PHE A 139 8.78 4.61 -0.51
CA PHE A 139 9.88 5.22 0.25
C PHE A 139 10.47 4.27 1.30
N GLY A 140 9.63 3.55 2.05
CA GLY A 140 10.10 2.56 3.02
C GLY A 140 10.85 1.41 2.33
N MET A 141 10.34 0.93 1.19
CA MET A 141 11.02 -0.07 0.38
C MET A 141 12.37 0.44 -0.14
N TRP A 142 12.46 1.71 -0.57
CA TRP A 142 13.72 2.33 -0.97
C TRP A 142 14.73 2.34 0.18
N LEU A 143 14.33 2.78 1.38
CA LEU A 143 15.20 2.80 2.56
C LEU A 143 15.72 1.40 2.91
N VAL A 144 14.85 0.39 2.90
CA VAL A 144 15.23 -1.00 3.16
C VAL A 144 16.25 -1.48 2.12
N VAL A 145 16.00 -1.21 0.83
CA VAL A 145 16.93 -1.62 -0.22
C VAL A 145 18.27 -0.91 -0.09
N GLN A 146 18.30 0.40 0.17
CA GLN A 146 19.54 1.15 0.39
C GLN A 146 20.34 0.60 1.58
N TYR A 147 19.66 0.22 2.66
CA TYR A 147 20.30 -0.37 3.83
C TYR A 147 20.95 -1.74 3.52
N TYR A 148 20.31 -2.56 2.70
CA TYR A 148 20.80 -3.90 2.33
C TYR A 148 21.62 -3.94 1.02
N GLN A 149 21.78 -2.80 0.33
CA GLN A 149 22.42 -2.74 -0.98
C GLN A 149 23.93 -2.99 -1.07
N PRO A 150 24.73 -3.18 0.01
CA PRO A 150 26.05 -3.76 -0.18
C PRO A 150 26.05 -5.30 -0.32
N ILE A 151 24.94 -6.02 -0.09
CA ILE A 151 24.98 -7.49 0.12
C ILE A 151 23.96 -8.31 -0.71
N TRP A 152 22.76 -7.79 -1.02
CA TRP A 152 21.63 -8.65 -1.48
C TRP A 152 21.00 -8.31 -2.84
N PHE A 153 21.39 -7.22 -3.49
CA PHE A 153 20.74 -6.73 -4.73
C PHE A 153 21.73 -6.41 -5.85
N ILE A 154 22.99 -6.84 -5.71
CA ILE A 154 24.01 -6.77 -6.76
C ILE A 154 23.98 -8.10 -7.51
N ASP A 155 23.15 -8.19 -8.53
CA ASP A 155 23.32 -9.12 -9.66
C ASP A 155 23.47 -8.27 -10.93
#